data_AF-A0A655UYS2-F1
#
_entry.id   AF-A0A655UYS2-F1
#
_cell.length_a   1.000
_cell.length_b   1.000
_cell.length_c   1.000
_cell.angle_alpha   90.00
_cell.angle_beta   90.00
_cell.angle_gamma   90.00
#
_symmetry.space_group_name_H-M   'P 1'
#
loop_
_entity.id
_entity.type
_entity.pdbx_description
1 polymer ?
#
loop_
_entity_poly.entity_id
_entity_poly.type
_entity_poly.pdbx_seq_one_letter_code
_entity_poly.pdbx_strand_id
1 'polypeptide(L)'
;MMGLMLGLIVGVAAFNIISALIMVVMEKQAEVAILKTQGMESQHVLAIFMVQGASSGVIGALVGGLLGVLLAANLNSLMEALGVALFSVGGSLPVAIDPRQIVLVIVLAIVLSLLATLFPAYRASSVQPAEALRYE
;
A
#
# COMPACT_ATOMS: atom_id res chain seq x y z
N MET A 1 10.24 -11.23 -19.35
CA MET A 1 8.99 -10.50 -19.64
C MET A 1 8.07 -10.44 -18.41
N MET A 2 7.74 -11.57 -17.77
CA MET A 2 6.88 -11.61 -16.56
C MET A 2 7.31 -10.69 -15.40
N GLY A 3 8.61 -10.66 -15.08
CA GLY A 3 9.14 -9.82 -13.98
C GLY A 3 9.01 -8.31 -14.24
N LEU A 4 9.01 -7.89 -15.51
CA LEU A 4 8.86 -6.48 -15.88
C LEU A 4 7.41 -6.03 -15.66
N MET A 5 6.43 -6.87 -16.00
CA MET A 5 5.01 -6.63 -15.70
C MET A 5 4.75 -6.57 -14.20
N LEU A 6 5.26 -7.54 -13.43
CA LEU A 6 5.14 -7.53 -11.96
C LEU A 6 5.78 -6.28 -11.35
N GLY A 7 6.97 -5.91 -11.82
CA GLY A 7 7.65 -4.69 -11.38
C GLY A 7 6.83 -3.42 -11.64
N LEU A 8 6.19 -3.30 -12.81
CA LEU A 8 5.32 -2.17 -13.13
C LEU A 8 4.07 -2.13 -12.24
N ILE A 9 3.42 -3.26 -12.00
CA ILE A 9 2.24 -3.33 -11.13
C ILE A 9 2.60 -2.90 -9.71
N VAL A 10 3.71 -3.43 -9.17
CA VAL A 10 4.21 -3.05 -7.84
C VAL A 10 4.60 -1.57 -7.79
N GLY A 11 5.22 -1.04 -8.85
CA GLY A 11 5.57 0.38 -8.97
C GLY A 11 4.33 1.28 -8.94
N VAL A 12 3.32 0.97 -9.74
CA VAL A 12 2.04 1.72 -9.77
C VAL A 12 1.36 1.68 -8.40
N ALA A 13 1.36 0.52 -7.73
CA ALA A 13 0.80 0.39 -6.38
C ALA A 13 1.55 1.27 -5.36
N ALA A 14 2.89 1.29 -5.40
CA ALA A 14 3.69 2.15 -4.53
C ALA A 14 3.40 3.65 -4.76
N PHE A 15 3.30 4.08 -6.03
CA PHE A 15 2.93 5.46 -6.36
C PHE A 15 1.53 5.84 -5.87
N ASN A 16 0.59 4.89 -5.86
CA ASN A 16 -0.74 5.13 -5.34
C ASN A 16 -0.72 5.40 -3.83
N ILE A 17 0.05 4.62 -3.06
CA ILE A 17 0.25 4.85 -1.63
C ILE A 17 0.84 6.25 -1.39
N ILE A 18 1.88 6.64 -2.15
CA ILE A 18 2.49 7.97 -2.03
C ILE A 18 1.44 9.06 -2.29
N SER A 19 0.69 8.94 -3.38
CA SER A 19 -0.31 9.94 -3.78
C SER A 19 -1.42 10.07 -2.74
N ALA A 20 -1.91 8.95 -2.23
CA ALA A 20 -2.93 8.92 -1.19
C ALA A 20 -2.44 9.55 0.12
N LEU A 21 -1.24 9.18 0.58
CA LEU A 21 -0.66 9.77 1.80
C LEU A 21 -0.39 11.26 1.65
N ILE A 22 0.10 11.71 0.49
CA ILE A 22 0.28 13.15 0.23
C ILE A 22 -1.07 13.87 0.30
N MET A 23 -2.12 13.30 -0.29
CA MET A 23 -3.47 13.89 -0.23
C MET A 23 -3.96 14.02 1.21
N VAL A 24 -3.84 12.96 2.01
CA VAL A 24 -4.19 12.98 3.44
C VAL A 24 -3.40 14.04 4.20
N VAL A 25 -2.09 14.17 3.95
CA VAL A 25 -1.24 15.20 4.58
C VAL A 25 -1.72 16.61 4.23
N MET A 26 -2.08 16.84 2.96
CA MET A 26 -2.57 18.14 2.49
C MET A 26 -3.93 18.48 3.12
N GLU A 27 -4.85 17.52 3.21
CA GLU A 27 -6.16 17.71 3.86
C GLU A 27 -6.03 17.95 5.38
N LYS A 28 -5.04 17.32 6.01
CA LYS A 28 -4.79 17.40 7.47
C LYS A 28 -3.80 18.50 7.86
N GLN A 29 -3.43 19.39 6.94
CA GLN A 29 -2.36 20.37 7.16
C GLN A 29 -2.71 21.38 8.27
N ALA A 30 -3.97 21.81 8.37
CA ALA A 30 -4.44 22.71 9.42
C ALA A 30 -4.40 22.06 10.81
N GLU A 31 -4.84 20.80 10.92
CA GLU A 31 -4.78 20.02 12.18
C GLU A 31 -3.33 19.85 12.66
N VAL A 32 -2.40 19.55 11.73
CA VAL A 32 -0.96 19.45 12.05
C VAL A 32 -0.39 20.79 12.51
N ALA A 33 -0.83 21.90 11.93
CA ALA A 33 -0.42 23.24 12.34
C ALA A 33 -0.91 23.57 13.76
N ILE A 34 -2.15 23.23 14.11
CA ILE A 34 -2.70 23.40 15.47
C ILE A 34 -1.89 22.59 16.49
N LEU A 35 -1.57 21.32 16.18
CA LEU A 35 -0.75 20.50 17.08
C LEU A 35 0.66 21.09 17.28
N LYS A 36 1.26 21.62 16.22
CA LYS A 36 2.56 22.31 16.32
C LYS A 36 2.51 23.58 17.15
N THR A 37 1.43 24.37 17.06
CA THR A 37 1.27 25.56 17.92
C THR A 37 1.02 25.20 19.38
N GLN A 38 0.47 24.02 19.65
CA GLN A 38 0.37 23.44 21.00
C GLN A 38 1.67 22.83 21.53
N GLY A 39 2.78 22.90 20.76
CA GLY A 39 4.11 22.45 21.18
C GLY A 39 4.52 21.08 20.68
N MET A 40 3.76 20.46 19.75
CA MET A 40 4.16 19.18 19.17
C MET A 40 5.38 19.33 18.25
N GLU A 41 6.44 18.58 18.54
CA GLU A 41 7.63 18.59 17.70
C GLU A 41 7.40 17.90 16.35
N SER A 42 8.12 18.35 15.32
CA SER A 42 8.07 17.78 13.96
C SER A 42 8.37 16.28 13.92
N GLN A 43 9.14 15.74 14.88
CA GLN A 43 9.43 14.31 14.99
C GLN A 43 8.18 13.49 15.36
N HIS A 44 7.31 14.03 16.23
CA HIS A 44 6.06 13.36 16.60
C HIS A 44 5.07 13.37 15.43
N VAL A 45 5.02 14.45 14.65
CA VAL A 45 4.25 14.50 13.39
C VAL A 45 4.72 13.41 12.43
N LEU A 46 6.05 13.31 12.23
CA LEU A 46 6.65 12.28 11.38
C LEU A 46 6.25 10.88 11.86
N ALA A 47 6.32 10.61 13.16
CA ALA A 47 5.96 9.32 13.74
C ALA A 47 4.50 8.93 13.49
N ILE A 48 3.56 9.88 13.62
CA ILE A 48 2.13 9.64 13.36
C ILE A 48 1.91 9.18 11.91
N PHE A 49 2.45 9.91 10.94
CA PHE A 49 2.30 9.57 9.53
C PHE A 49 3.04 8.28 9.15
N MET A 50 4.19 8.02 9.77
CA MET A 50 4.91 6.76 9.62
C MET A 50 4.08 5.56 10.10
N VAL A 51 3.46 5.66 11.27
CA VAL A 51 2.58 4.61 11.81
C VAL A 51 1.33 4.44 10.94
N GLN A 52 0.76 5.53 10.43
CA GLN A 52 -0.39 5.49 9.54
C GLN A 52 -0.06 4.77 8.22
N GLY A 53 1.04 5.13 7.56
CA GLY A 53 1.45 4.46 6.32
C GLY A 53 1.90 3.01 6.56
N ALA A 54 2.59 2.74 7.66
CA ALA A 54 2.98 1.38 8.07
C ALA A 54 1.76 0.48 8.29
N SER A 55 0.77 0.96 9.05
CA SER A 55 -0.46 0.20 9.33
C SER A 55 -1.26 -0.06 8.06
N SER A 56 -1.43 0.94 7.19
CA SER A 56 -2.07 0.79 5.88
C SER A 56 -1.34 -0.26 5.02
N GLY A 57 -0.01 -0.19 4.97
CA GLY A 57 0.81 -1.14 4.23
C GLY A 57 0.73 -2.57 4.76
N VAL A 58 0.79 -2.76 6.09
CA VAL A 58 0.70 -4.08 6.72
C VAL A 58 -0.69 -4.69 6.52
N ILE A 59 -1.75 -3.93 6.79
CA ILE A 59 -3.13 -4.40 6.59
C ILE A 59 -3.35 -4.74 5.11
N GLY A 60 -2.92 -3.87 4.20
CA GLY A 60 -3.00 -4.10 2.75
C GLY A 60 -2.25 -5.35 2.30
N ALA A 61 -1.03 -5.57 2.80
CA ALA A 61 -0.22 -6.74 2.44
C ALA A 61 -0.82 -8.04 2.98
N LEU A 62 -1.35 -8.04 4.21
CA LEU A 62 -2.00 -9.22 4.79
C LEU A 62 -3.31 -9.56 4.08
N VAL A 63 -4.17 -8.56 3.87
CA VAL A 63 -5.46 -8.75 3.17
C VAL A 63 -5.22 -9.15 1.72
N GLY A 64 -4.31 -8.47 1.02
CA GLY A 64 -3.94 -8.77 -0.35
C GLY A 64 -3.30 -10.15 -0.50
N GLY A 65 -2.44 -10.55 0.44
CA GLY A 65 -1.85 -11.89 0.49
C GLY A 65 -2.90 -12.98 0.68
N LEU A 66 -3.80 -12.80 1.66
CA LEU A 66 -4.88 -13.76 1.93
C LEU A 66 -5.82 -13.89 0.72
N LEU A 67 -6.28 -12.76 0.16
CA LEU A 67 -7.15 -12.76 -1.01
C LEU A 67 -6.45 -13.37 -2.23
N GLY A 68 -5.16 -13.06 -2.45
CA GLY A 68 -4.37 -13.62 -3.54
C GLY A 68 -4.24 -15.14 -3.45
N VAL A 69 -3.98 -15.68 -2.27
CA VAL A 69 -3.93 -17.14 -2.04
C VAL A 69 -5.30 -17.78 -2.26
N LEU A 70 -6.36 -17.17 -1.75
CA LEU A 70 -7.72 -17.70 -1.89
C LEU A 70 -8.18 -17.68 -3.36
N LEU A 71 -7.87 -16.61 -4.10
CA LEU A 71 -8.10 -16.51 -5.55
C LEU A 71 -7.29 -17.54 -6.33
N ALA A 72 -6.01 -17.71 -6.01
CA ALA A 72 -5.16 -18.71 -6.67
C ALA A 72 -5.69 -20.13 -6.45
N ALA A 73 -6.10 -20.47 -5.23
CA ALA A 73 -6.64 -21.79 -4.90
C ALA A 73 -7.98 -22.09 -5.60
N ASN A 74 -8.82 -21.07 -5.79
CA ASN A 74 -10.13 -21.21 -6.44
C ASN A 74 -10.12 -20.84 -7.93
N LEU A 75 -8.93 -20.64 -8.52
CA LEU A 75 -8.79 -20.12 -9.88
C LEU A 75 -9.48 -21.03 -10.92
N ASN A 76 -9.31 -22.35 -10.78
CA ASN A 76 -9.93 -23.33 -11.68
C ASN A 76 -11.47 -23.30 -11.58
N SER A 77 -12.03 -23.30 -10.36
CA SER A 77 -13.48 -23.21 -10.15
C SER A 77 -14.08 -21.88 -10.63
N LEU A 78 -13.34 -20.78 -10.48
CA LEU A 78 -13.77 -19.46 -10.95
C LEU A 78 -13.78 -19.39 -12.49
N MET A 79 -12.79 -20.00 -13.15
CA MET A 79 -12.75 -20.11 -14.62
C MET A 79 -13.91 -20.95 -15.18
N GLU A 80 -14.23 -22.07 -14.52
CA GLU A 80 -15.38 -22.91 -14.88
C GLU A 80 -16.70 -22.17 -14.73
N ALA A 81 -16.90 -21.46 -13.61
CA ALA A 81 -18.11 -20.67 -13.35
C ALA A 81 -18.31 -19.51 -14.34
N LEU A 82 -17.22 -18.90 -14.82
CA LEU A 82 -17.26 -17.83 -15.82
C LEU A 82 -17.47 -18.34 -17.26
N GLY A 83 -17.64 -19.65 -17.45
CA GLY A 83 -17.82 -20.26 -18.78
C GLY A 83 -16.58 -20.15 -19.67
N VAL A 84 -15.45 -19.74 -19.11
CA VAL A 84 -14.16 -19.65 -19.80
C VAL A 84 -13.52 -21.03 -19.75
N ALA A 85 -14.09 -21.97 -20.51
CA ALA A 85 -13.52 -23.29 -20.72
C ALA A 85 -12.26 -23.16 -21.61
N LEU A 86 -11.18 -22.61 -21.05
CA LEU A 86 -9.87 -22.55 -21.71
C LEU A 86 -9.35 -23.96 -22.05
N PHE A 87 -9.89 -25.01 -21.40
CA PHE A 87 -9.60 -26.40 -21.67
C PHE A 87 -10.91 -27.19 -21.73
N SER A 88 -11.49 -27.30 -22.92
CA SER A 88 -12.59 -28.25 -23.22
C SER A 88 -12.21 -29.73 -23.03
N VAL A 89 -10.97 -30.01 -22.58
CA VAL A 89 -10.38 -31.34 -22.46
C VAL A 89 -9.56 -31.45 -21.17
N GLY A 90 -10.21 -31.35 -20.00
CA GLY A 90 -9.72 -31.93 -18.73
C GLY A 90 -8.37 -31.47 -18.15
N GLY A 91 -7.75 -30.42 -18.68
CA GLY A 91 -6.50 -29.88 -18.16
C GLY A 91 -6.75 -28.80 -17.11
N SER A 92 -6.51 -29.10 -15.84
CA SER A 92 -6.45 -28.07 -14.80
C SER A 92 -5.20 -27.23 -14.97
N LEU A 93 -5.28 -25.92 -14.71
CA LEU A 93 -4.06 -25.12 -14.58
C LEU A 93 -3.34 -25.60 -13.32
N PRO A 94 -2.06 -26.02 -13.41
CA PRO A 94 -1.28 -26.36 -12.24
C PRO A 94 -0.98 -25.08 -11.46
N VAL A 95 -1.79 -24.80 -10.44
CA VAL A 95 -1.55 -23.71 -9.49
C VAL A 95 -0.51 -24.20 -8.48
N ALA A 96 0.73 -23.78 -8.66
CA ALA A 96 1.80 -24.02 -7.70
C ALA A 96 1.86 -22.86 -6.69
N ILE A 97 1.26 -23.07 -5.51
CA ILE A 97 1.33 -22.11 -4.39
C ILE A 97 2.59 -22.42 -3.59
N ASP A 98 3.60 -21.54 -3.68
CA ASP A 98 4.80 -21.62 -2.85
C ASP A 98 4.71 -20.62 -1.68
N PRO A 99 4.58 -21.09 -0.42
CA PRO A 99 4.53 -20.22 0.76
C PRO A 99 5.74 -19.30 0.89
N ARG A 100 6.92 -19.72 0.41
CA ARG A 100 8.14 -18.89 0.49
C ARG A 100 8.01 -17.66 -0.39
N GLN A 101 7.43 -17.81 -1.58
CA GLN A 101 7.21 -16.69 -2.50
C GLN A 101 6.18 -15.72 -1.94
N ILE A 102 5.10 -16.23 -1.33
CA ILE A 102 4.07 -15.39 -0.69
C ILE A 102 4.67 -14.56 0.45
N VAL A 103 5.41 -15.20 1.35
CA VAL A 103 6.06 -14.49 2.47
C VAL A 103 7.04 -13.45 1.95
N LEU A 104 7.86 -13.78 0.94
CA LEU A 104 8.80 -12.85 0.34
C LEU A 104 8.09 -11.62 -0.25
N VAL A 105 6.99 -11.81 -0.98
CA VAL A 105 6.19 -10.72 -1.57
C VAL A 105 5.53 -9.86 -0.50
N ILE A 106 4.97 -10.45 0.56
CA ILE A 106 4.37 -9.71 1.68
C ILE A 106 5.42 -8.83 2.36
N VAL A 107 6.59 -9.38 2.66
CA VAL A 107 7.69 -8.63 3.28
C VAL A 107 8.15 -7.49 2.37
N LEU A 108 8.33 -7.76 1.08
CA LEU A 108 8.72 -6.73 0.10
C LEU A 108 7.66 -5.62 0.00
N ALA A 109 6.38 -5.97 -0.02
CA ALA A 109 5.29 -5.00 -0.07
C ALA A 109 5.28 -4.09 1.16
N ILE A 110 5.47 -4.65 2.36
CA ILE A 110 5.56 -3.88 3.61
C ILE A 110 6.79 -2.96 3.60
N VAL A 111 7.95 -3.45 3.17
CA VAL A 111 9.17 -2.63 3.08
C VAL A 111 8.97 -1.49 2.08
N LEU A 112 8.39 -1.77 0.91
CA LEU A 112 8.10 -0.75 -0.10
C LEU A 112 7.08 0.28 0.39
N SER A 113 6.03 -0.14 1.11
CA SER A 113 5.06 0.82 1.67
C SER A 113 5.68 1.71 2.73
N LEU A 114 6.57 1.17 3.57
CA LEU A 114 7.32 1.94 4.55
C LEU A 114 8.24 2.97 3.89
N LEU A 115 8.99 2.56 2.86
CA LEU A 115 9.84 3.46 2.09
C LEU A 115 9.03 4.57 1.39
N ALA A 116 7.88 4.20 0.80
CA ALA A 116 6.96 5.13 0.16
C ALA A 116 6.35 6.14 1.16
N THR A 117 6.14 5.75 2.42
CA THR A 117 5.57 6.59 3.48
C THR A 117 6.57 7.63 3.99
N LEU A 118 7.88 7.36 3.87
CA LEU A 118 8.92 8.22 4.43
C LEU A 118 8.91 9.64 3.83
N PHE A 119 8.70 9.74 2.50
CA PHE A 119 8.62 11.01 1.79
C PHE A 119 7.43 11.89 2.24
N PRO A 120 6.17 11.42 2.22
CA PRO A 120 5.02 12.20 2.68
C PRO A 120 5.09 12.52 4.18
N ALA A 121 5.59 11.60 5.02
CA ALA A 121 5.76 11.86 6.45
C ALA A 121 6.73 13.04 6.70
N TYR A 122 7.86 13.07 5.99
CA TYR A 122 8.80 14.19 6.06
C TYR A 122 8.19 15.50 5.55
N ARG A 123 7.39 15.44 4.49
CA ARG A 123 6.67 16.61 3.97
C ARG A 123 5.67 17.15 5.00
N ALA A 124 4.94 16.27 5.68
CA ALA A 124 4.01 16.64 6.75
C ALA A 124 4.72 17.30 7.95
N SER A 125 5.85 16.75 8.37
CA SER A 125 6.66 17.32 9.46
C SER A 125 7.26 18.68 9.11
N SER A 126 7.36 19.02 7.83
CA SER A 126 7.94 20.29 7.35
C SER A 126 6.92 21.41 7.14
N VAL A 127 5.63 21.15 7.38
CA VAL A 127 4.55 22.15 7.27
C VAL A 127 4.78 23.31 8.24
N GLN A 128 4.77 24.55 7.73
CA GLN A 128 4.88 25.76 8.54
C GLN A 128 3.50 26.15 9.11
N PRO A 129 3.34 26.28 10.44
CA PRO A 129 2.05 26.56 11.06
C PRO A 129 1.43 27.89 10.60
N ALA A 130 2.27 28.92 10.44
CA ALA A 130 1.85 30.26 10.04
C ALA A 130 1.27 30.32 8.62
N GLU A 131 1.75 29.45 7.73
CA GLU A 131 1.29 29.38 6.35
C GLU A 131 0.01 28.55 6.24
N ALA A 132 -0.08 27.44 6.98
CA ALA A 132 -1.26 26.57 7.00
C ALA A 132 -2.51 27.28 7.58
N LEU A 133 -2.35 28.10 8.62
CA LEU A 133 -3.46 28.84 9.26
C LEU A 133 -3.88 30.10 8.48
N ARG A 134 -3.14 30.52 7.45
CA ARG A 134 -3.47 31.70 6.64
C ARG A 134 -4.54 31.42 5.58
N TYR A 135 -4.80 30.16 5.28
CA TYR A 135 -5.72 29.71 4.24
C TYR A 135 -7.00 29.07 4.78
N GLU A 136 -7.19 29.09 6.11
CA GLU A 136 -8.47 28.85 6.79
C GLU A 136 -9.19 30.17 7.10
#